data_AF-A0A3A4PNX0-F1
#
_entry.id   AF-A0A3A4PNX0-F1
#
_cell.length_a   1.000
_cell.length_b   1.000
_cell.length_c   1.000
_cell.angle_alpha   90.00
_cell.angle_beta   90.00
_cell.angle_gamma   90.00
#
_symmetry.space_group_name_H-M   'P 1'
#
loop_
_entity.id
_entity.type
_entity.pdbx_description
1 polymer ?
#
loop_
_entity_poly.entity_id
_entity_poly.type
_entity_poly.pdbx_seq_one_letter_code
_entity_poly.pdbx_strand_id
1 'polypeptide(L)'
;MISIDLYQLPIPAWNLPCPKCGYCLNGLPSHRCPECGQHLDMEAIVPTHARLREPAWTGTELPLPDFGLHCDSCGAPLAGAVQRRCPACGRPFSPFDFRPDGEWIALSGCVDTLPPTSLIADRLADQYVPHVVLGRENVSELFGLTSAGPGLGESIYVPADFYFDVLALVRAWAAESGSGDAADKRSEWSCAECGEFNPSHFELCWNCQAQRGRE
;
A
#
# COMPACT_ATOMS: atom_id res chain seq x y z
N MET A 1 5.17 10.14 -9.31
CA MET A 1 5.15 8.68 -9.45
C MET A 1 6.51 8.25 -9.96
N ILE A 2 7.18 7.35 -9.25
CA ILE A 2 8.41 6.71 -9.73
C ILE A 2 7.97 5.64 -10.72
N SER A 3 8.34 5.78 -11.99
CA SER A 3 8.10 4.76 -13.01
C SER A 3 9.37 3.92 -13.14
N ILE A 4 9.27 2.63 -12.81
CA ILE A 4 10.36 1.67 -12.98
C ILE A 4 10.17 1.01 -14.35
N ASP A 5 11.18 1.08 -15.21
CA ASP A 5 11.19 0.32 -16.46
C ASP A 5 11.58 -1.12 -16.16
N LEU A 6 10.59 -2.02 -16.13
CA LEU A 6 10.80 -3.45 -15.86
C LEU A 6 11.69 -4.14 -16.92
N TYR A 7 11.81 -3.55 -18.11
CA TYR A 7 12.64 -4.05 -19.21
C TYR A 7 13.96 -3.28 -19.34
N GLN A 8 14.38 -2.59 -18.28
CA GLN A 8 15.66 -1.90 -18.26
C GLN A 8 16.84 -2.88 -18.46
N LEU A 9 17.75 -2.50 -19.36
CA LEU A 9 19.02 -3.18 -19.58
C LEU A 9 20.22 -2.24 -19.29
N PRO A 10 21.31 -2.76 -18.69
CA PRO A 10 21.45 -4.09 -18.11
C PRO A 10 20.45 -4.31 -16.96
N ILE A 11 19.97 -5.54 -16.79
CA ILE A 11 18.98 -5.89 -15.75
C ILE A 11 19.52 -5.39 -14.40
N PRO A 12 18.79 -4.53 -13.66
CA PRO A 12 19.27 -4.04 -12.38
C PRO A 12 19.49 -5.14 -11.35
N ALA A 13 20.12 -4.82 -10.23
CA ALA A 13 20.41 -5.76 -9.14
C ALA A 13 19.16 -6.10 -8.30
N TRP A 14 18.07 -6.51 -8.97
CA TRP A 14 16.79 -6.90 -8.35
C TRP A 14 16.84 -8.29 -7.71
N ASN A 15 17.96 -9.00 -7.83
CA ASN A 15 18.18 -10.35 -7.30
C ASN A 15 17.16 -11.39 -7.82
N LEU A 16 16.69 -11.21 -9.07
CA LEU A 16 15.74 -12.11 -9.71
C LEU A 16 16.45 -13.40 -10.14
N PRO A 17 15.97 -14.59 -9.74
CA PRO A 17 16.44 -15.85 -10.29
C PRO A 17 15.71 -16.19 -11.59
N CYS A 18 16.39 -16.85 -12.52
CA CYS A 18 15.75 -17.43 -13.70
C CYS A 18 14.75 -18.52 -13.29
N PRO A 19 13.48 -18.47 -13.71
CA PRO A 19 12.45 -19.43 -13.29
C PRO A 19 12.73 -20.87 -13.75
N LYS A 20 13.57 -21.05 -14.78
CA LYS A 20 13.91 -22.37 -15.34
C LYS A 20 15.13 -23.03 -14.69
N CYS A 21 16.14 -22.25 -14.32
CA CYS A 21 17.44 -22.79 -13.89
C CYS A 21 18.03 -22.16 -12.62
N GLY A 22 17.36 -21.14 -12.05
CA GLY A 22 17.81 -20.45 -10.84
C GLY A 22 18.96 -19.46 -11.02
N TYR A 23 19.51 -19.30 -12.24
CA TYR A 23 20.61 -18.35 -12.50
C TYR A 23 20.23 -16.91 -12.13
N CYS A 24 21.13 -16.19 -11.45
CA CYS A 24 20.91 -14.81 -11.02
C CYS A 24 20.96 -13.84 -12.21
N LEU A 25 19.87 -13.09 -12.43
CA LEU A 25 19.69 -12.28 -13.62
C LEU A 25 20.35 -10.88 -13.55
N ASN A 26 21.02 -10.56 -12.45
CA ASN A 26 21.62 -9.25 -12.21
C ASN A 26 22.69 -8.89 -13.26
N GLY A 27 22.60 -7.68 -13.80
CA GLY A 27 23.59 -7.11 -14.72
C GLY A 27 23.56 -7.68 -16.14
N LEU A 28 22.58 -8.52 -16.48
CA LEU A 28 22.52 -9.12 -17.82
C LEU A 28 22.18 -8.05 -18.88
N PRO A 29 22.88 -8.03 -20.02
CA PRO A 29 22.65 -7.06 -21.10
C PRO A 29 21.47 -7.45 -22.01
N SER A 30 20.72 -8.50 -21.68
CA SER A 30 19.58 -8.97 -22.46
C SER A 30 18.57 -9.71 -21.61
N HIS A 31 17.29 -9.74 -22.02
CA HIS A 31 16.22 -10.53 -21.41
C HIS A 31 16.26 -12.02 -21.82
N ARG A 32 17.46 -12.60 -21.79
CA ARG A 32 17.69 -14.02 -22.07
C ARG A 32 18.67 -14.58 -21.05
N CYS A 33 18.29 -15.68 -20.42
CA CYS A 33 19.18 -16.36 -19.47
C CYS A 33 20.40 -16.93 -20.22
N PRO A 34 21.64 -16.64 -19.79
CA PRO A 34 22.84 -17.14 -20.44
C PRO A 34 23.03 -18.66 -20.25
N GLU A 35 22.55 -19.22 -19.15
CA GLU A 35 22.70 -20.65 -18.84
C GLU A 35 21.73 -21.53 -19.64
N CYS A 36 20.44 -21.18 -19.64
CA CYS A 36 19.40 -22.07 -20.19
C CYS A 36 18.74 -21.55 -21.47
N GLY A 37 19.11 -20.35 -21.92
CA GLY A 37 18.57 -19.70 -23.11
C GLY A 37 17.10 -19.27 -23.02
N GLN A 38 16.48 -19.35 -21.84
CA GLN A 38 15.08 -18.95 -21.66
C GLN A 38 14.91 -17.45 -21.92
N HIS A 39 13.90 -17.07 -22.71
CA HIS A 39 13.46 -15.68 -22.82
C HIS A 39 12.75 -15.27 -21.53
N LEU A 40 13.14 -14.13 -20.99
CA LEU A 40 12.66 -13.61 -19.71
C LEU A 40 11.56 -12.60 -19.98
N ASP A 41 10.35 -12.93 -19.53
CA ASP A 41 9.27 -11.95 -19.42
C ASP A 41 9.38 -11.33 -18.03
N MET A 42 9.83 -10.08 -17.96
CA MET A 42 10.15 -9.43 -16.69
C MET A 42 8.91 -9.20 -15.84
N GLU A 43 7.76 -8.92 -16.46
CA GLU A 43 6.48 -8.79 -15.76
C GLU A 43 6.04 -10.10 -15.10
N ALA A 44 6.27 -11.24 -15.77
CA ALA A 44 5.92 -12.55 -15.24
C ALA A 44 6.89 -13.06 -14.17
N ILE A 45 8.14 -12.58 -14.16
CA ILE A 45 9.20 -13.11 -13.28
C ILE A 45 9.39 -12.26 -12.03
N VAL A 46 9.13 -10.96 -12.09
CA VAL A 46 9.28 -10.05 -10.95
C VAL A 46 8.19 -10.34 -9.91
N PRO A 47 8.53 -10.92 -8.74
CA PRO A 47 7.53 -11.13 -7.71
C PRO A 47 7.18 -9.82 -7.00
N THR A 48 6.00 -9.75 -6.40
CA THR A 48 5.53 -8.58 -5.61
C THR A 48 6.43 -8.25 -4.42
N HIS A 49 7.24 -9.19 -3.96
CA HIS A 49 8.19 -9.01 -2.87
C HIS A 49 9.61 -8.61 -3.34
N ALA A 50 9.84 -8.47 -4.65
CA ALA A 50 11.13 -8.01 -5.15
C ALA A 50 11.36 -6.54 -4.79
N ARG A 51 12.57 -6.23 -4.31
CA ARG A 51 13.02 -4.86 -4.06
C ARG A 51 13.44 -4.20 -5.37
N LEU A 52 12.48 -3.58 -6.05
CA LEU A 52 12.71 -2.92 -7.34
C LEU A 52 13.25 -1.49 -7.21
N ARG A 53 13.01 -0.86 -6.05
CA ARG A 53 13.50 0.48 -5.71
C ARG A 53 13.94 0.56 -4.26
N GLU A 54 14.59 1.66 -3.92
CA GLU A 54 14.82 2.08 -2.54
C GLU A 54 13.55 2.71 -1.94
N PRO A 55 13.38 2.67 -0.60
CA PRO A 55 12.32 3.40 0.09
C PRO A 55 12.35 4.89 -0.28
N ALA A 56 11.18 5.47 -0.53
CA ALA A 56 11.09 6.90 -0.81
C ALA A 56 11.11 7.71 0.49
N TRP A 57 10.67 7.08 1.59
CA TRP A 57 10.59 7.66 2.91
C TRP A 57 11.33 6.79 3.91
N THR A 58 12.25 7.40 4.63
CA THR A 58 13.09 6.76 5.64
C THR A 58 12.64 7.09 7.06
N GLY A 59 11.70 8.04 7.22
CA GLY A 59 11.33 8.63 8.50
C GLY A 59 12.34 9.67 8.99
N THR A 60 13.46 9.87 8.28
CA THR A 60 14.48 10.85 8.65
C THR A 60 14.26 12.23 8.00
N GLU A 61 13.19 12.40 7.24
CA GLU A 61 12.86 13.64 6.55
C GLU A 61 12.44 14.74 7.53
N LEU A 62 12.73 15.99 7.16
CA LEU A 62 12.30 17.22 7.84
C LEU A 62 11.94 18.28 6.78
N PRO A 63 10.80 19.00 6.88
CA PRO A 63 9.72 18.80 7.84
C PRO A 63 9.16 17.37 7.75
N LEU A 64 8.77 16.79 8.89
CA LEU A 64 8.28 15.41 8.92
C LEU A 64 7.02 15.30 8.05
N PRO A 65 7.00 14.42 7.03
CA PRO A 65 5.79 14.16 6.26
C PRO A 65 4.64 13.69 7.15
N ASP A 66 3.41 13.82 6.65
CA ASP A 66 2.26 13.27 7.35
C ASP A 66 2.22 11.74 7.22
N PHE A 67 2.85 11.08 8.18
CA PHE A 67 2.79 9.64 8.37
C PHE A 67 1.66 9.22 9.31
N GLY A 68 0.85 10.17 9.83
CA GLY A 68 -0.15 9.86 10.84
C GLY A 68 0.37 9.55 12.23
N LEU A 69 1.63 9.89 12.51
CA LEU A 69 2.26 9.67 13.82
C LEU A 69 1.79 10.74 14.80
N HIS A 70 1.54 10.32 16.04
CA HIS A 70 1.10 11.20 17.13
C HIS A 70 2.10 11.15 18.27
N CYS A 71 2.24 12.25 19.01
CA CYS A 71 3.12 12.28 20.17
C CYS A 71 2.55 11.45 21.31
N ASP A 72 3.29 10.44 21.79
CA ASP A 72 2.88 9.60 22.93
C ASP A 72 2.60 10.37 24.22
N SER A 73 3.11 11.61 24.32
CA SER A 73 2.97 12.42 25.53
C SER A 73 1.76 13.34 25.54
N CYS A 74 1.41 13.93 24.39
CA CYS A 74 0.34 14.94 24.31
C CYS A 74 -0.71 14.64 23.24
N GLY A 75 -0.53 13.56 22.46
CA GLY A 75 -1.42 13.16 21.37
C GLY A 75 -1.39 14.06 20.14
N ALA A 76 -0.60 15.15 20.14
CA ALA A 76 -0.54 16.06 19.00
C ALA A 76 0.11 15.39 17.77
N PRO A 77 -0.37 15.69 16.54
CA PRO A 77 0.22 15.15 15.32
C PRO A 77 1.67 15.62 15.19
N LEU A 78 2.53 14.72 14.72
CA LEU A 78 3.96 14.98 14.51
C LEU A 78 4.26 15.47 13.08
N ALA A 79 3.27 15.42 12.18
CA ALA A 79 3.36 15.95 10.83
C ALA A 79 3.80 17.43 10.83
N GLY A 80 4.68 17.79 9.91
CA GLY A 80 5.24 19.14 9.78
C GLY A 80 6.30 19.50 10.82
N ALA A 81 6.69 18.58 11.72
CA ALA A 81 7.76 18.85 12.68
C ALA A 81 9.08 19.15 11.94
N VAL A 82 9.64 20.35 12.16
CA VAL A 82 10.90 20.80 11.56
C VAL A 82 12.15 20.32 12.31
N GLN A 83 11.95 19.64 13.44
CA GLN A 83 12.99 19.07 14.29
C GLN A 83 12.46 17.79 14.95
N ARG A 84 13.34 16.98 15.55
CA ARG A 84 13.00 15.74 16.30
C ARG A 84 12.38 16.02 17.67
N ARG A 85 11.42 16.94 17.71
CA ARG A 85 10.64 17.34 18.89
C ARG A 85 9.21 17.59 18.49
N CYS A 86 8.28 17.16 19.33
CA CYS A 86 6.86 17.43 19.14
C CYS A 86 6.63 18.94 19.02
N PRO A 87 5.92 19.43 17.98
CA PRO A 87 5.66 20.86 17.79
C PRO A 87 4.77 21.46 18.89
N ALA A 88 3.95 20.65 19.57
CA ALA A 88 3.05 21.11 20.62
C ALA A 88 3.69 21.13 22.02
N CYS A 89 4.37 20.05 22.43
CA CYS A 89 4.90 19.91 23.79
C CYS A 89 6.43 19.98 23.89
N GLY A 90 7.16 19.99 22.77
CA GLY A 90 8.63 20.06 22.74
C GLY A 90 9.37 18.78 23.13
N ARG A 91 8.65 17.70 23.50
CA ARG A 91 9.24 16.40 23.87
C ARG A 91 10.02 15.82 22.69
N PRO A 92 11.25 15.31 22.90
CA PRO A 92 11.98 14.62 21.85
C PRO A 92 11.25 13.34 21.44
N PHE A 93 11.33 12.98 20.18
CA PHE A 93 10.79 11.73 19.64
C PHE A 93 11.67 11.20 18.51
N SER A 94 11.63 9.90 18.27
CA SER A 94 12.16 9.28 17.06
C SER A 94 11.01 8.64 16.28
N PRO A 95 10.86 8.91 14.97
CA PRO A 95 9.88 8.20 14.13
C PRO A 95 10.02 6.68 14.17
N PHE A 96 11.24 6.17 14.41
CA PHE A 96 11.51 4.74 14.51
C PHE A 96 10.94 4.11 15.79
N ASP A 97 10.64 4.89 16.83
CA ASP A 97 10.02 4.38 18.06
C ASP A 97 8.59 3.88 17.80
N PHE A 98 7.96 4.33 16.71
CA PHE A 98 6.61 3.92 16.28
C PHE A 98 6.62 2.72 15.34
N ARG A 99 7.80 2.35 14.81
CA ARG A 99 7.92 1.23 13.88
C ARG A 99 7.91 -0.09 14.66
N PRO A 100 7.06 -1.07 14.31
CA PRO A 100 7.12 -2.39 14.91
C PRO A 100 8.48 -3.07 14.68
N ASP A 101 8.86 -3.93 15.63
CA ASP A 101 10.06 -4.75 15.50
C ASP A 101 9.89 -5.84 14.43
N GLY A 102 11.01 -6.23 13.82
CA GLY A 102 11.08 -7.29 12.81
C GLY A 102 11.54 -6.79 11.45
N GLU A 103 11.98 -7.72 10.60
CA GLU A 103 12.39 -7.42 9.23
C GLU A 103 11.18 -7.26 8.29
N TRP A 104 10.09 -7.99 8.57
CA TRP A 104 8.82 -7.92 7.86
C TRP A 104 7.71 -7.52 8.83
N ILE A 105 7.02 -6.44 8.52
CA ILE A 105 6.03 -5.80 9.39
C ILE A 105 4.63 -6.09 8.85
N ALA A 106 3.76 -6.59 9.72
CA ALA A 106 2.34 -6.79 9.41
C ALA A 106 1.59 -5.44 9.42
N LEU A 107 0.90 -5.12 8.33
CA LEU A 107 0.20 -3.84 8.22
C LEU A 107 -0.99 -3.72 9.19
N SER A 108 -1.65 -4.83 9.52
CA SER A 108 -2.83 -4.87 10.39
C SER A 108 -2.58 -4.31 11.80
N GLY A 109 -1.33 -4.26 12.26
CA GLY A 109 -0.96 -3.65 13.55
C GLY A 109 -0.44 -2.21 13.46
N CYS A 110 -0.31 -1.64 12.26
CA CYS A 110 0.39 -0.37 12.03
C CYS A 110 -0.53 0.82 11.79
N VAL A 111 -1.76 0.56 11.35
CA VAL A 111 -2.71 1.61 10.95
C VAL A 111 -4.09 1.26 11.49
N ASP A 112 -4.75 2.23 12.13
CA ASP A 112 -6.07 2.05 12.75
C ASP A 112 -7.15 1.64 11.75
N THR A 113 -7.10 2.19 10.53
CA THR A 113 -8.07 1.91 9.47
C THR A 113 -7.34 1.58 8.17
N LEU A 114 -7.39 0.31 7.79
CA LEU A 114 -6.87 -0.17 6.53
C LEU A 114 -7.99 -0.37 5.51
N PRO A 115 -7.79 0.01 4.23
CA PRO A 115 -8.63 -0.48 3.15
C PRO A 115 -8.66 -2.01 3.08
N PRO A 116 -9.57 -2.58 2.26
CA PRO A 116 -9.52 -4.00 1.91
C PRO A 116 -8.12 -4.42 1.43
N THR A 117 -7.67 -5.60 1.86
CA THR A 117 -6.34 -6.16 1.57
C THR A 117 -5.98 -6.10 0.08
N SER A 118 -6.91 -6.45 -0.81
CA SER A 118 -6.69 -6.41 -2.26
C SER A 118 -6.34 -4.99 -2.74
N LEU A 119 -7.09 -3.99 -2.30
CA LEU A 119 -6.87 -2.60 -2.70
C LEU A 119 -5.53 -2.06 -2.22
N ILE A 120 -5.11 -2.42 -1.00
CA ILE A 120 -3.77 -2.04 -0.50
C ILE A 120 -2.69 -2.75 -1.31
N ALA A 121 -2.83 -4.06 -1.55
CA ALA A 121 -1.84 -4.83 -2.30
C ALA A 121 -1.64 -4.25 -3.70
N ASP A 122 -2.73 -3.93 -4.41
CA ASP A 122 -2.67 -3.29 -5.73
C ASP A 122 -1.91 -1.95 -5.67
N ARG A 123 -2.21 -1.10 -4.68
CA ARG A 123 -1.52 0.19 -4.53
C ARG A 123 -0.05 0.05 -4.14
N LEU A 124 0.30 -0.96 -3.33
CA LEU A 124 1.70 -1.26 -3.02
C LEU A 124 2.43 -1.72 -4.28
N ALA A 125 1.80 -2.57 -5.10
CA ALA A 125 2.35 -3.01 -6.39
C ALA A 125 2.56 -1.83 -7.34
N ASP A 126 1.58 -0.92 -7.47
CA ASP A 126 1.66 0.28 -8.31
C ASP A 126 2.81 1.22 -7.91
N GLN A 127 3.15 1.27 -6.62
CA GLN A 127 4.27 2.05 -6.10
C GLN A 127 5.56 1.24 -5.95
N TYR A 128 5.58 0.00 -6.47
CA TYR A 128 6.70 -0.94 -6.37
C TYR A 128 7.21 -1.09 -4.93
N VAL A 129 6.30 -1.08 -3.95
CA VAL A 129 6.59 -1.39 -2.55
C VAL A 129 6.57 -2.91 -2.39
N PRO A 130 7.69 -3.53 -1.97
CA PRO A 130 7.75 -4.97 -1.79
C PRO A 130 6.74 -5.42 -0.74
N HIS A 131 5.93 -6.43 -1.07
CA HIS A 131 4.95 -6.95 -0.13
C HIS A 131 4.61 -8.41 -0.38
N VAL A 132 4.13 -9.06 0.68
CA VAL A 132 3.61 -10.42 0.67
C VAL A 132 2.22 -10.41 1.30
N VAL A 133 1.24 -11.00 0.60
CA VAL A 133 -0.09 -11.24 1.15
C VAL A 133 -0.11 -12.66 1.71
N LEU A 134 -0.24 -12.79 3.02
CA LEU A 134 -0.40 -14.07 3.69
C LEU A 134 -1.88 -14.31 4.00
N GLY A 135 -2.48 -15.21 3.22
CA GLY A 135 -3.77 -15.83 3.51
C GLY A 135 -3.61 -17.12 4.32
N ARG A 136 -4.74 -17.73 4.70
CA ARG A 136 -4.76 -18.96 5.53
C ARG A 136 -3.97 -20.13 4.96
N GLU A 137 -3.84 -20.23 3.64
CA GLU A 137 -3.25 -21.39 2.96
C GLU A 137 -1.73 -21.23 2.68
N ASN A 138 -1.21 -20.00 2.66
CA ASN A 138 0.16 -19.72 2.19
C ASN A 138 1.23 -19.57 3.30
N VAL A 139 0.82 -19.55 4.58
CA VAL A 139 1.75 -19.31 5.71
C VAL A 139 2.71 -20.48 5.94
N SER A 140 2.23 -21.72 5.80
CA SER A 140 3.05 -22.92 6.01
C SER A 140 4.09 -23.13 4.90
N GLU A 141 3.76 -22.77 3.66
CA GLU A 141 4.64 -22.98 2.50
C GLU A 141 5.76 -21.94 2.39
N LEU A 142 5.50 -20.68 2.75
CA LEU A 142 6.50 -19.60 2.63
C LEU A 142 7.45 -19.49 3.83
N PHE A 143 6.99 -19.82 5.04
CA PHE A 143 7.75 -19.55 6.27
C PHE A 143 8.01 -20.79 7.15
N GLY A 144 7.55 -21.98 6.76
CA GLY A 144 7.74 -23.21 7.53
C GLY A 144 7.08 -23.18 8.93
N LEU A 145 6.17 -22.23 9.16
CA LEU A 145 5.44 -22.07 10.41
C LEU A 145 4.27 -23.06 10.43
N THR A 146 4.33 -24.05 11.32
CA THR A 146 3.22 -24.97 11.58
C THR A 146 2.07 -24.22 12.25
N SER A 147 1.03 -23.97 11.46
CA SER A 147 -0.30 -23.54 11.90
C SER A 147 -0.36 -22.14 12.53
N ALA A 148 -0.63 -21.16 11.66
CA ALA A 148 -1.37 -19.96 12.02
C ALA A 148 -2.61 -20.34 12.85
N GLY A 149 -2.69 -19.88 14.10
CA GLY A 149 -3.83 -20.14 14.98
C GLY A 149 -5.18 -19.70 14.37
N PRO A 150 -6.30 -20.27 14.82
CA PRO A 150 -7.62 -19.95 14.29
C PRO A 150 -7.98 -18.50 14.61
N GLY A 151 -7.83 -17.62 13.62
CA GLY A 151 -8.14 -16.18 13.77
C GLY A 151 -7.39 -15.24 12.83
N LEU A 152 -6.36 -15.70 12.12
CA LEU A 152 -5.62 -14.86 11.18
C LEU A 152 -6.45 -14.65 9.91
N GLY A 153 -7.01 -13.44 9.77
CA GLY A 153 -7.46 -12.91 8.49
C GLY A 153 -6.26 -12.65 7.56
N GLU A 154 -6.53 -12.42 6.28
CA GLU A 154 -5.49 -12.04 5.32
C GLU A 154 -4.70 -10.85 5.83
N SER A 155 -3.38 -11.00 5.91
CA SER A 155 -2.47 -9.98 6.42
C SER A 155 -1.41 -9.68 5.38
N ILE A 156 -1.15 -8.39 5.16
CA ILE A 156 -0.08 -7.92 4.27
C ILE A 156 1.16 -7.67 5.12
N TYR A 157 2.29 -8.16 4.64
CA TYR A 157 3.61 -7.92 5.21
C TYR A 157 4.45 -7.10 4.24
N VAL A 158 5.19 -6.14 4.78
CA VAL A 158 6.13 -5.30 4.03
C VAL A 158 7.50 -5.29 4.72
N PRO A 159 8.61 -5.13 4.00
CA PRO A 159 9.91 -4.97 4.65
C PRO A 159 9.94 -3.72 5.54
N ALA A 160 10.63 -3.79 6.67
CA ALA A 160 10.67 -2.73 7.67
C ALA A 160 11.25 -1.41 7.16
N ASP A 161 12.08 -1.46 6.11
CA ASP A 161 12.65 -0.27 5.46
C ASP A 161 11.59 0.52 4.67
N PHE A 162 10.49 -0.12 4.25
CA PHE A 162 9.38 0.50 3.54
C PHE A 162 8.23 0.94 4.47
N TYR A 163 8.42 0.84 5.79
CA TYR A 163 7.38 1.17 6.76
C TYR A 163 6.79 2.58 6.54
N PHE A 164 7.63 3.60 6.36
CA PHE A 164 7.18 4.97 6.15
C PHE A 164 6.58 5.21 4.77
N ASP A 165 7.01 4.46 3.74
CA ASP A 165 6.35 4.44 2.44
C ASP A 165 4.90 3.98 2.56
N VAL A 166 4.64 2.93 3.34
CA VAL A 166 3.28 2.45 3.57
C VAL A 166 2.44 3.46 4.35
N LEU A 167 2.99 4.06 5.41
CA LEU A 167 2.27 5.10 6.16
C LEU A 167 1.88 6.29 5.26
N ALA A 168 2.82 6.78 4.44
CA ALA A 168 2.56 7.85 3.50
C ALA A 168 1.49 7.46 2.46
N LEU A 169 1.55 6.23 1.94
CA LEU A 169 0.59 5.72 0.96
C LEU A 169 -0.82 5.61 1.54
N VAL A 170 -0.95 5.07 2.75
CA VAL A 170 -2.23 4.95 3.44
C VAL A 170 -2.82 6.32 3.77
N ARG A 171 -1.97 7.30 4.14
CA ARG A 171 -2.41 8.68 4.39
C ARG A 171 -2.87 9.39 3.12
N ALA A 172 -2.15 9.23 2.02
CA ALA A 172 -2.57 9.74 0.72
C ALA A 172 -3.93 9.16 0.31
N TRP A 173 -4.12 7.84 0.50
CA TRP A 173 -5.39 7.18 0.22
C TRP A 173 -6.54 7.67 1.10
N ALA A 174 -6.31 7.86 2.41
CA ALA A 174 -7.31 8.40 3.32
C ALA A 174 -7.72 9.84 2.93
N ALA A 175 -6.77 10.66 2.46
CA ALA A 175 -7.05 12.00 1.94
C ALA A 175 -7.85 11.96 0.64
N GLU A 176 -7.52 11.07 -0.30
CA GLU A 176 -8.27 10.85 -1.55
C GLU A 176 -9.71 10.41 -1.24
N SER A 177 -9.88 9.42 -0.36
CA SER A 177 -11.19 8.84 -0.02
C SER A 177 -12.06 9.80 0.81
N GLY A 178 -11.46 10.54 1.75
CA GLY A 178 -12.16 11.58 2.52
C GLY A 178 -12.60 12.78 1.69
N SER A 179 -11.96 13.02 0.54
CA SER A 179 -12.35 14.08 -0.39
C SER A 179 -13.56 13.70 -1.29
N GLY A 180 -13.90 12.42 -1.38
CA GLY A 180 -15.09 11.92 -2.10
C GLY A 180 -16.39 12.03 -1.30
N ASP A 181 -16.36 11.77 0.02
CA ASP A 181 -17.56 11.74 0.86
C ASP A 181 -18.20 13.12 1.11
N ALA A 182 -17.44 14.22 0.97
CA ALA A 182 -17.97 15.57 1.09
C ALA A 182 -18.68 16.05 -0.19
N ALA A 183 -18.43 15.41 -1.34
CA ALA A 183 -19.09 15.71 -2.60
C ALA A 183 -20.35 14.88 -2.82
N ASP A 184 -20.39 13.62 -2.33
CA ASP A 184 -21.54 12.72 -2.55
C ASP A 184 -22.68 12.90 -1.52
N LYS A 185 -22.41 13.56 -0.38
CA LYS A 185 -23.48 14.04 0.52
C LYS A 185 -24.29 15.23 -0.03
N ARG A 186 -24.04 15.65 -1.28
CA ARG A 186 -24.88 16.64 -1.96
C ARG A 186 -26.07 15.93 -2.61
N SER A 187 -27.07 15.70 -1.76
CA SER A 187 -28.48 15.44 -2.09
C SER A 187 -28.78 14.17 -2.89
N GLU A 188 -28.86 13.05 -2.16
CA GLU A 188 -29.77 11.95 -2.48
C GLU A 188 -31.17 12.51 -2.78
N TRP A 189 -31.89 11.90 -3.72
CA TRP A 189 -33.25 12.30 -4.07
C TRP A 189 -34.21 11.13 -3.93
N SER A 190 -35.41 11.40 -3.40
CA SER A 190 -36.48 10.41 -3.32
C SER A 190 -37.30 10.42 -4.59
N CYS A 191 -37.57 9.25 -5.15
CA CYS A 191 -38.40 9.12 -6.35
C CYS A 191 -39.85 9.52 -6.05
N ALA A 192 -40.39 10.44 -6.86
CA ALA A 192 -41.78 10.88 -6.71
C ALA A 192 -42.82 9.79 -7.03
N GLU A 193 -42.45 8.75 -7.79
CA GLU A 193 -43.38 7.68 -8.19
C GLU A 193 -43.40 6.52 -7.20
N CYS A 194 -42.25 6.06 -6.72
CA CYS A 194 -42.16 4.87 -5.86
C CYS A 194 -41.65 5.16 -4.44
N GLY A 195 -41.18 6.37 -4.15
CA GLY A 195 -40.66 6.75 -2.84
C GLY A 195 -39.24 6.27 -2.53
N GLU A 196 -38.59 5.53 -3.43
CA GLU A 196 -37.25 4.98 -3.22
C GLU A 196 -36.19 6.09 -3.16
N PHE A 197 -35.16 5.92 -2.32
CA PHE A 197 -34.01 6.82 -2.27
C PHE A 197 -33.00 6.48 -3.36
N ASN A 198 -32.58 7.50 -4.11
CA ASN A 198 -31.65 7.35 -5.23
C ASN A 198 -30.42 8.24 -4.99
N PRO A 199 -29.21 7.74 -5.26
CA PRO A 199 -28.01 8.55 -5.24
C PRO A 199 -28.08 9.71 -6.24
N SER A 200 -27.36 10.78 -5.95
CA SER A 200 -27.40 12.05 -6.70
C SER A 200 -26.99 11.91 -8.18
N HIS A 201 -26.14 10.93 -8.50
CA HIS A 201 -25.61 10.67 -9.86
C HIS A 201 -26.59 9.92 -10.79
N PHE A 202 -27.70 9.42 -10.28
CA PHE A 202 -28.74 8.78 -11.09
C PHE A 202 -29.74 9.81 -11.63
N GLU A 203 -29.94 9.83 -12.94
CA GLU A 203 -31.01 10.62 -13.60
C GLU A 203 -32.37 9.90 -13.61
N LEU A 204 -32.36 8.58 -13.43
CA LEU A 204 -33.53 7.70 -13.39
C LEU A 204 -33.57 6.94 -12.06
N CYS A 205 -34.77 6.69 -11.54
CA CYS A 205 -34.92 5.85 -10.37
C CYS A 205 -34.45 4.42 -10.66
N TRP A 206 -33.54 3.88 -9.86
CA TRP A 206 -33.01 2.53 -10.11
C TRP A 206 -34.10 1.44 -10.01
N ASN A 207 -35.11 1.66 -9.16
CA ASN A 207 -36.21 0.73 -8.94
C ASN A 207 -37.28 0.82 -10.05
N CYS A 208 -37.85 2.00 -10.31
CA CYS A 208 -38.96 2.16 -11.26
C CYS A 208 -38.61 2.81 -12.59
N GLN A 209 -37.35 3.22 -12.79
CA GLN A 209 -36.84 3.90 -14.00
C GLN A 209 -37.48 5.27 -14.29
N ALA A 210 -38.27 5.85 -13.37
CA ALA A 210 -38.84 7.19 -13.52
C ALA A 210 -37.76 8.28 -13.48
N GLN A 211 -37.93 9.34 -14.28
CA GLN A 211 -36.98 10.45 -14.33
C GLN A 211 -36.96 11.27 -13.03
N ARG A 212 -35.79 11.78 -12.67
CA ARG A 212 -35.65 12.77 -11.59
C ARG A 212 -36.42 14.04 -11.98
N GLY A 213 -37.48 14.33 -11.22
CA GLY A 213 -38.25 15.56 -11.42
C GLY A 213 -37.33 16.77 -11.30
N ARG A 214 -37.22 17.56 -12.37
CA ARG A 214 -36.60 18.89 -12.31
C ARG A 214 -37.66 19.85 -11.79
N GLU A 215 -37.52 20.35 -10.57
CA GLU A 215 -38.20 21.58 -10.14
C GLU A 215 -37.63 22.79 -10.90
#